data_AF-A0A099TW73-F1
#
_entry.id   AF-A0A099TW73-F1
#
_cell.length_a   1.000
_cell.length_b   1.000
_cell.length_c   1.000
_cell.angle_alpha   90.00
_cell.angle_beta   90.00
_cell.angle_gamma   90.00
#
_symmetry.space_group_name_H-M   'P 1'
#
loop_
_entity.id
_entity.type
_entity.pdbx_description
1 polymer ?
#
loop_
_entity_poly.entity_id
_entity_poly.type
_entity_poly.pdbx_seq_one_letter_code
_entity_poly.pdbx_strand_id
1 'polypeptide(L)'
;MNDDLAIKEYLKFHGIDNVLDMEYDELKEQYEKVVREGVSYYFDILHGNDVDMEISSIDRKDTIEALKQVENTDELYEKLHDFLHTYNHTDLIALIVELKMPISYNRLRKIVSIVYSRVQDEVLDNIKMDLHTFPQQERETLIAYYETKRDDIMMLQSLHAKYKSLGMLEYLRGIAETKLLIMRTFLPKDLETEYKPFYDNGKEKQTLVSKILKISGIYSKQELFDMQIMELQGIYNEIMEQISQKERENKLIRKYIEIFEDSAGITEDEFKAYCHEMRENLSAEAISEVIGHFTTRNHFISNKINNVFSGKNVNQAPEALD
;
A
#
# COMPACT_ATOMS: atom_id res chain seq x y z
N MET A 1 22.68 -4.33 35.31
CA MET A 1 23.90 -3.52 35.47
C MET A 1 24.22 -2.64 34.26
N ASN A 2 23.83 -2.99 33.03
CA ASN A 2 24.05 -2.12 31.86
C ASN A 2 23.03 -0.97 31.72
N ASP A 3 21.80 -1.14 32.20
CA ASP A 3 20.75 -0.12 32.07
C ASP A 3 21.02 1.13 32.92
N ASP A 4 21.68 0.97 34.06
CA ASP A 4 22.02 2.06 34.98
C ASP A 4 23.04 3.03 34.35
N LEU A 5 24.01 2.51 33.59
CA LEU A 5 25.02 3.34 32.93
C LEU A 5 24.41 4.19 31.80
N ALA A 6 23.51 3.62 31.01
CA ALA A 6 22.82 4.32 29.93
C ALA A 6 21.90 5.43 30.44
N ILE A 7 21.17 5.16 31.54
CA ILE A 7 20.34 6.17 32.22
C ILE A 7 21.22 7.31 32.75
N LYS A 8 22.36 6.98 33.36
CA LYS A 8 23.29 7.98 33.90
C LYS A 8 23.91 8.87 32.83
N GLU A 9 24.31 8.28 31.70
CA GLU A 9 24.84 9.06 30.56
C GLU A 9 23.78 9.98 29.95
N TYR A 10 22.54 9.48 29.81
CA TYR A 10 21.43 10.26 29.29
C TYR A 10 21.09 11.46 30.18
N LEU A 11 20.98 11.25 31.50
CA LEU A 11 20.69 12.31 32.47
C LEU A 11 21.79 13.37 32.54
N LYS A 12 23.07 12.94 32.46
CA LYS A 12 24.21 13.86 32.41
C LYS A 12 24.21 14.71 31.14
N PHE A 13 23.86 14.12 30.00
CA PHE A 13 23.73 14.84 28.73
C PHE A 13 22.61 15.91 28.77
N HIS A 14 21.56 15.68 29.56
CA HIS A 14 20.44 16.60 29.75
C HIS A 14 20.65 17.57 30.93
N GLY A 15 21.88 17.68 31.45
CA GLY A 15 22.26 18.72 32.41
C GLY A 15 21.89 18.43 33.87
N ILE A 16 21.56 17.19 34.22
CA ILE A 16 21.41 16.79 35.63
C ILE A 16 22.79 16.48 36.21
N ASP A 17 23.14 17.17 37.31
CA ASP A 17 24.38 16.96 38.06
C ASP A 17 24.22 15.84 39.11
N ASN A 18 25.34 15.27 39.58
CA ASN A 18 25.40 14.23 40.63
C ASN A 18 24.74 12.88 40.31
N VAL A 19 24.56 12.58 39.03
CA VAL A 19 23.95 11.35 38.50
C VAL A 19 24.72 10.07 38.89
N LEU A 20 25.98 10.18 39.28
CA LEU A 20 26.80 9.05 39.73
C LEU A 20 26.48 8.59 41.16
N ASP A 21 25.95 9.49 41.99
CA ASP A 21 25.68 9.27 43.42
C ASP A 21 24.21 8.91 43.71
N MET A 22 23.36 8.94 42.68
CA MET A 22 21.92 8.62 42.81
C MET A 22 21.67 7.11 42.83
N GLU A 23 20.72 6.69 43.66
CA GLU A 23 20.22 5.31 43.65
C GLU A 23 19.34 5.04 42.43
N TYR A 24 19.19 3.76 42.04
CA TYR A 24 18.52 3.37 40.80
C TYR A 24 17.07 3.88 40.69
N ASP A 25 16.32 3.88 41.78
CA ASP A 25 14.94 4.37 41.79
C ASP A 25 14.88 5.90 41.57
N GLU A 26 15.84 6.64 42.11
CA GLU A 26 15.97 8.09 41.93
C GLU A 26 16.43 8.43 40.50
N LEU A 27 17.35 7.63 39.93
CA LEU A 27 17.76 7.74 38.53
C LEU A 27 16.60 7.48 37.57
N LYS A 28 15.79 6.47 37.86
CA LYS A 28 14.62 6.15 37.06
C LYS A 28 13.59 7.28 37.11
N GLU A 29 13.34 7.85 38.29
CA GLU A 29 12.40 8.98 38.44
C GLU A 29 12.88 10.22 37.67
N GLN A 30 14.17 10.57 37.77
CA GLN A 30 14.75 11.67 37.01
C GLN A 30 14.72 11.39 35.51
N TYR A 31 15.00 10.16 35.09
CA TYR A 31 14.95 9.76 33.69
C TYR A 31 13.54 9.87 33.12
N GLU A 32 12.54 9.32 33.82
CA GLU A 32 11.14 9.43 33.43
C GLU A 32 10.67 10.88 33.38
N LYS A 33 11.15 11.73 34.29
CA LYS A 33 10.86 13.16 34.29
C LYS A 33 11.46 13.86 33.08
N VAL A 34 12.75 13.69 32.80
CA VAL A 34 13.43 14.29 31.64
C VAL A 34 12.81 13.80 30.33
N VAL A 35 12.49 12.50 30.23
CA VAL A 35 11.82 11.95 29.06
C VAL A 35 10.41 12.51 28.92
N ARG A 36 9.64 12.65 30.01
CA ARG A 36 8.29 13.22 29.97
C ARG A 36 8.30 14.71 29.62
N GLU A 37 9.24 15.47 30.15
CA GLU A 37 9.46 16.88 29.81
C GLU A 37 9.91 17.02 28.35
N GLY A 38 10.81 16.15 27.88
CA GLY A 38 11.21 16.09 26.48
C GLY A 38 10.04 15.74 25.56
N VAL A 39 9.28 14.69 25.86
CA VAL A 39 8.09 14.30 25.09
C VAL A 39 7.03 15.40 25.11
N SER A 40 6.82 16.07 26.24
CA SER A 40 5.87 17.20 26.33
C SER A 40 6.37 18.38 25.51
N TYR A 41 7.65 18.73 25.58
CA TYR A 41 8.27 19.75 24.72
C TYR A 41 8.13 19.42 23.23
N TYR A 42 8.33 18.16 22.83
CA TYR A 42 8.12 17.74 21.44
C TYR A 42 6.64 17.76 21.05
N PHE A 43 5.74 17.33 21.94
CA PHE A 43 4.31 17.43 21.73
C PHE A 43 3.88 18.89 21.56
N ASP A 44 4.43 19.80 22.37
CA ASP A 44 4.20 21.24 22.29
C ASP A 44 4.87 21.86 21.03
N ILE A 45 5.97 21.33 20.52
CA ILE A 45 6.53 21.78 19.22
C ILE A 45 5.71 21.27 18.03
N LEU A 46 5.18 20.05 18.15
CA LEU A 46 4.41 19.38 17.10
C LEU A 46 2.94 19.83 17.06
N HIS A 47 2.40 20.28 18.19
CA HIS A 47 0.98 20.61 18.36
C HIS A 47 0.73 21.95 19.05
N GLY A 48 1.73 22.56 19.66
CA GLY A 48 1.65 23.95 20.12
C GLY A 48 1.72 24.88 18.92
N ASN A 49 0.75 25.79 18.87
CA ASN A 49 0.69 26.87 17.89
C ASN A 49 1.74 27.97 18.16
N ASP A 50 2.59 27.82 19.17
CA ASP A 50 3.49 28.86 19.71
C ASP A 50 4.94 28.67 19.22
N VAL A 51 5.11 28.56 17.91
CA VAL A 51 6.31 29.16 17.32
C VAL A 51 5.80 30.41 16.63
N ASP A 52 5.97 31.56 17.30
CA ASP A 52 5.95 32.90 16.70
C ASP A 52 7.04 32.95 15.63
N MET A 53 6.82 32.25 14.52
CA MET A 53 7.32 32.68 13.24
C MET A 53 6.51 33.92 12.94
N GLU A 54 7.18 35.07 12.85
CA GLU A 54 6.68 36.22 12.11
C GLU A 54 6.49 35.81 10.65
N ILE A 55 5.49 34.97 10.36
CA ILE A 55 4.77 35.06 9.11
C ILE A 55 4.22 36.46 9.20
N SER A 56 4.85 37.41 8.50
CA SER A 56 4.39 38.79 8.47
C SER A 56 2.90 38.75 8.18
N SER A 57 2.07 38.97 9.20
CA SER A 57 0.63 39.03 9.01
C SER A 57 0.42 40.27 8.16
N ILE A 58 0.32 40.11 6.84
CA ILE A 58 0.06 41.23 5.95
C ILE A 58 -1.27 41.79 6.42
N ASP A 59 -1.26 43.00 6.96
CA ASP A 59 -2.45 43.62 7.51
C ASP A 59 -3.54 43.61 6.42
N ARG A 60 -4.78 43.31 6.80
CA ARG A 60 -5.92 43.28 5.87
C ARG A 60 -5.97 44.56 5.02
N LYS A 61 -5.56 45.68 5.61
CA LYS A 61 -5.46 46.98 4.95
C LYS A 61 -4.42 47.00 3.82
N ASP A 62 -3.24 46.42 4.04
CA ASP A 62 -2.15 46.35 3.06
C ASP A 62 -2.51 45.41 1.90
N THR A 63 -3.16 44.28 2.20
CA THR A 63 -3.70 43.36 1.18
C THR A 63 -4.74 44.05 0.29
N ILE A 64 -5.66 44.81 0.90
CA ILE A 64 -6.67 45.59 0.17
C ILE A 64 -6.03 46.66 -0.71
N GLU A 65 -5.02 47.37 -0.21
CA GLU A 65 -4.33 48.43 -0.95
C GLU A 65 -3.56 47.86 -2.15
N ALA A 66 -2.84 46.75 -1.95
CA ALA A 66 -2.14 46.04 -3.01
C ALA A 66 -3.09 45.50 -4.09
N LEU A 67 -4.25 44.96 -3.72
CA LEU A 67 -5.24 44.46 -4.69
C LEU A 67 -5.93 45.59 -5.48
N LYS A 68 -6.05 46.79 -4.91
CA LYS A 68 -6.59 47.96 -5.63
C LYS A 68 -5.65 48.52 -6.68
N GLN A 69 -4.35 48.28 -6.52
CA GLN A 69 -3.31 48.73 -7.45
C GLN A 69 -3.10 47.78 -8.63
N VAL A 70 -3.82 46.66 -8.68
CA VAL A 70 -3.73 45.68 -9.77
C VAL A 70 -4.33 46.28 -11.05
N GLU A 71 -3.51 46.44 -12.08
CA GLU A 71 -3.91 47.04 -13.36
C GLU A 71 -4.20 45.99 -14.43
N ASN A 72 -3.61 44.80 -14.32
CA ASN A 72 -3.74 43.73 -15.30
C ASN A 72 -3.92 42.33 -14.68
N THR A 73 -4.16 41.35 -15.53
CA THR A 73 -4.45 39.97 -15.10
C THR A 73 -3.22 39.26 -14.54
N ASP A 74 -2.03 39.53 -15.06
CA ASP A 74 -0.80 38.86 -14.61
C ASP A 74 -0.43 39.33 -13.19
N GLU A 75 -0.52 40.63 -12.92
CA GLU A 75 -0.38 41.20 -11.58
C GLU A 75 -1.40 40.62 -10.58
N LEU A 76 -2.64 40.38 -11.02
CA LEU A 76 -3.63 39.72 -10.19
C LEU A 76 -3.18 38.31 -9.78
N TYR A 77 -2.66 37.53 -10.74
CA TYR A 77 -2.17 36.18 -10.46
C TYR A 77 -0.98 36.18 -9.50
N GLU A 78 -0.04 37.11 -9.65
CA GLU A 78 1.10 37.26 -8.75
C GLU A 78 0.66 37.65 -7.33
N LYS A 79 -0.21 38.66 -7.20
CA LYS A 79 -0.73 39.07 -5.89
C LYS A 79 -1.53 37.97 -5.20
N LEU A 80 -2.35 37.24 -5.96
CA LEU A 80 -3.08 36.09 -5.42
C LEU A 80 -2.11 35.01 -4.92
N HIS A 81 -1.04 34.74 -5.65
CA HIS A 81 -0.03 33.77 -5.27
C HIS A 81 0.64 34.15 -3.94
N ASP A 82 1.10 35.40 -3.83
CA ASP A 82 1.69 35.95 -2.59
C ASP A 82 0.73 35.84 -1.39
N PHE A 83 -0.53 36.25 -1.58
CA PHE A 83 -1.50 36.24 -0.48
C PHE A 83 -1.97 34.85 -0.09
N LEU A 84 -2.00 33.88 -1.00
CA LEU A 84 -2.41 32.50 -0.69
C LEU A 84 -1.38 31.74 0.15
N HIS A 85 -0.18 32.29 0.34
CA HIS A 85 0.76 31.81 1.36
C HIS A 85 0.37 32.22 2.79
N THR A 86 -0.50 33.22 2.97
CA THR A 86 -0.83 33.78 4.30
C THR A 86 -2.32 33.78 4.60
N TYR A 87 -3.16 33.79 3.58
CA TYR A 87 -4.62 33.78 3.69
C TYR A 87 -5.21 32.44 3.28
N ASN A 88 -6.26 32.03 4.00
CA ASN A 88 -7.13 30.98 3.49
C ASN A 88 -7.76 31.43 2.17
N HIS A 89 -7.80 30.54 1.18
CA HIS A 89 -8.36 30.83 -0.14
C HIS A 89 -9.81 31.34 -0.10
N THR A 90 -10.62 30.88 0.86
CA THR A 90 -12.01 31.33 1.02
C THR A 90 -12.08 32.77 1.55
N ASP A 91 -11.20 33.12 2.50
CA ASP A 91 -11.13 34.46 3.07
C ASP A 91 -10.59 35.47 2.05
N LEU A 92 -9.61 35.07 1.23
CA LEU A 92 -9.09 35.89 0.15
C LEU A 92 -10.15 36.18 -0.92
N ILE A 93 -10.98 35.18 -1.27
CA ILE A 93 -12.13 35.39 -2.18
C ILE A 93 -13.10 36.40 -1.58
N ALA A 94 -13.45 36.27 -0.29
CA ALA A 94 -14.36 37.19 0.38
C ALA A 94 -13.83 38.63 0.36
N LEU A 95 -12.54 38.80 0.67
CA LEU A 95 -11.85 40.09 0.65
C LEU A 95 -11.87 40.73 -0.75
N ILE A 96 -11.63 39.95 -1.80
CA ILE A 96 -11.66 40.46 -3.17
C ILE A 96 -13.08 40.86 -3.62
N VAL A 97 -14.11 40.14 -3.18
CA VAL A 97 -15.50 40.48 -3.48
C VAL A 97 -15.88 41.83 -2.87
N GLU A 98 -15.39 42.14 -1.66
CA GLU A 98 -15.61 43.44 -1.02
C GLU A 98 -15.04 44.61 -1.84
N LEU A 99 -13.97 44.38 -2.61
CA LEU A 99 -13.34 45.39 -3.47
C LEU A 99 -14.13 45.73 -4.73
N LYS A 100 -15.22 45.01 -5.02
CA LYS A 100 -16.08 45.21 -6.21
C LYS A 100 -15.28 45.25 -7.52
N MET A 101 -14.24 44.43 -7.63
CA MET A 101 -13.51 44.25 -8.88
C MET A 101 -14.47 43.81 -10.00
N PRO A 102 -14.22 44.19 -11.27
CA PRO A 102 -15.07 43.85 -12.42
C PRO A 102 -14.93 42.38 -12.86
N ILE A 103 -14.90 41.45 -11.90
CA ILE A 103 -14.73 40.01 -12.10
C ILE A 103 -15.93 39.33 -11.45
N SER A 104 -16.64 38.49 -12.20
CA SER A 104 -17.75 37.70 -11.64
C SER A 104 -17.24 36.76 -10.54
N TYR A 105 -18.01 36.57 -9.47
CA TYR A 105 -17.67 35.65 -8.37
C TYR A 105 -17.25 34.25 -8.84
N ASN A 106 -17.98 33.65 -9.79
CA ASN A 106 -17.65 32.32 -10.33
C ASN A 106 -16.28 32.27 -11.01
N ARG A 107 -15.89 33.35 -11.69
CA ARG A 107 -14.59 33.46 -12.35
C ARG A 107 -13.49 33.67 -11.31
N LEU A 108 -13.72 34.52 -10.32
CA LEU A 108 -12.81 34.76 -9.21
C LEU A 108 -12.51 33.46 -8.44
N ARG A 109 -13.54 32.71 -8.06
CA ARG A 109 -13.38 31.41 -7.36
C ARG A 109 -12.50 30.44 -8.14
N LYS A 110 -12.67 30.35 -9.47
CA LYS A 110 -11.84 29.49 -10.32
C LYS A 110 -10.39 29.96 -10.36
N ILE A 111 -10.16 31.26 -10.52
CA ILE A 111 -8.82 31.86 -10.55
C ILE A 111 -8.11 31.55 -9.22
N VAL A 112 -8.72 31.89 -8.09
CA VAL A 112 -8.13 31.66 -6.76
C VAL A 112 -7.89 30.17 -6.53
N SER A 113 -8.81 29.29 -6.92
CA SER A 113 -8.62 27.84 -6.78
C SER A 113 -7.40 27.32 -7.56
N ILE A 114 -7.18 27.81 -8.79
CA ILE A 114 -6.03 27.39 -9.60
C ILE A 114 -4.73 27.87 -8.96
N VAL A 115 -4.68 29.13 -8.52
CA VAL A 115 -3.49 29.70 -7.87
C VAL A 115 -3.22 29.01 -6.54
N TYR A 116 -4.27 28.69 -5.79
CA TYR A 116 -4.15 27.97 -4.52
C TYR A 116 -3.59 26.58 -4.73
N SER A 117 -4.06 25.82 -5.72
CA SER A 117 -3.48 24.53 -6.08
C SER A 117 -2.00 24.64 -6.47
N ARG A 118 -1.61 25.72 -7.19
CA ARG A 118 -0.20 25.98 -7.49
C ARG A 118 0.63 26.23 -6.23
N VAL A 119 0.14 27.06 -5.29
CA VAL A 119 0.81 27.31 -4.01
C VAL A 119 0.96 26.02 -3.19
N GLN A 120 -0.09 25.18 -3.17
CA GLN A 120 -0.06 23.86 -2.53
C GLN A 120 1.05 22.98 -3.10
N ASP A 121 1.12 22.85 -4.43
CA ASP A 121 2.12 22.03 -5.09
C ASP A 121 3.54 22.57 -4.84
N GLU A 122 3.75 23.89 -4.91
CA GLU A 122 5.05 24.51 -4.65
C GLU A 122 5.54 24.29 -3.21
N VAL A 123 4.67 24.44 -2.20
CA VAL A 123 5.02 24.21 -0.80
C VAL A 123 5.33 22.72 -0.55
N LEU A 124 4.52 21.81 -1.08
CA LEU A 124 4.75 20.39 -0.95
C LEU A 124 6.03 19.92 -1.66
N ASP A 125 6.33 20.48 -2.84
CA ASP A 125 7.55 20.14 -3.57
C ASP A 125 8.81 20.63 -2.84
N ASN A 126 8.74 21.79 -2.19
CA ASN A 126 9.80 22.25 -1.30
C ASN A 126 10.03 21.27 -0.14
N ILE A 127 8.97 20.81 0.52
CA ILE A 127 9.06 19.80 1.58
C ILE A 127 9.65 18.49 1.05
N LYS A 128 9.22 18.03 -0.14
CA LYS A 128 9.78 16.82 -0.79
C LYS A 128 11.28 16.97 -1.04
N MET A 129 11.72 18.15 -1.47
CA MET A 129 13.14 18.45 -1.65
C MET A 129 13.89 18.42 -0.33
N ASP A 130 13.37 19.00 0.74
CA ASP A 130 14.01 18.96 2.05
C ASP A 130 14.19 17.51 2.55
N LEU A 131 13.17 16.68 2.37
CA LEU A 131 13.18 15.28 2.82
C LEU A 131 13.97 14.32 1.91
N HIS A 132 14.63 14.79 0.84
CA HIS A 132 15.23 13.92 -0.17
C HIS A 132 16.28 12.93 0.41
N THR A 133 16.96 13.32 1.49
CA THR A 133 17.98 12.52 2.17
C THR A 133 17.44 11.50 3.16
N PHE A 134 16.14 11.52 3.45
CA PHE A 134 15.53 10.59 4.40
C PHE A 134 15.48 9.18 3.79
N PRO A 135 15.44 8.13 4.64
CA PRO A 135 15.16 6.77 4.17
C PRO A 135 13.88 6.73 3.36
N GLN A 136 13.89 5.98 2.25
CA GLN A 136 12.80 6.03 1.27
C GLN A 136 11.43 5.70 1.87
N GLN A 137 11.35 4.70 2.75
CA GLN A 137 10.13 4.32 3.46
C GLN A 137 9.53 5.47 4.28
N GLU A 138 10.38 6.11 5.09
CA GLU A 138 10.00 7.23 5.95
C GLU A 138 9.61 8.44 5.10
N ARG A 139 10.42 8.73 4.07
CA ARG A 139 10.17 9.84 3.14
C ARG A 139 8.81 9.71 2.46
N GLU A 140 8.50 8.57 1.86
CA GLU A 140 7.24 8.37 1.15
C GLU A 140 6.03 8.40 2.10
N THR A 141 6.20 7.89 3.33
CA THR A 141 5.15 7.92 4.36
C THR A 141 4.91 9.34 4.87
N LEU A 142 5.97 10.11 5.13
CA LEU A 142 5.88 11.52 5.53
C LEU A 142 5.28 12.39 4.43
N ILE A 143 5.71 12.21 3.18
CA ILE A 143 5.12 12.94 2.04
C ILE A 143 3.63 12.61 1.93
N ALA A 144 3.24 11.34 2.01
CA ALA A 144 1.83 10.96 1.98
C ALA A 144 1.03 11.60 3.12
N TYR A 145 1.60 11.67 4.33
CA TYR A 145 0.99 12.37 5.44
C TYR A 145 0.81 13.88 5.16
N TYR A 146 1.84 14.57 4.67
CA TYR A 146 1.75 16.00 4.34
C TYR A 146 0.79 16.30 3.19
N GLU A 147 0.65 15.38 2.22
CA GLU A 147 -0.37 15.47 1.19
C GLU A 147 -1.80 15.45 1.77
N THR A 148 -2.06 14.74 2.89
CA THR A 148 -3.36 14.82 3.59
C THR A 148 -3.60 16.17 4.27
N LYS A 149 -2.54 16.97 4.44
CA LYS A 149 -2.55 18.32 5.03
C LYS A 149 -2.37 19.41 3.98
N ARG A 150 -2.54 19.09 2.69
CA ARG A 150 -2.35 20.00 1.56
C ARG A 150 -3.13 21.33 1.70
N ASP A 151 -4.28 21.33 2.34
CA ASP A 151 -5.07 22.56 2.55
C ASP A 151 -4.52 23.47 3.67
N ASP A 152 -3.66 22.95 4.55
CA ASP A 152 -3.04 23.70 5.64
C ASP A 152 -1.68 24.26 5.23
N ILE A 153 -1.70 25.26 4.34
CA ILE A 153 -0.49 25.90 3.81
C ILE A 153 0.38 26.48 4.92
N MET A 154 -0.23 27.08 5.94
CA MET A 154 0.51 27.69 7.05
C MET A 154 1.31 26.66 7.84
N MET A 155 0.69 25.51 8.16
CA MET A 155 1.39 24.41 8.83
C MET A 155 2.54 23.87 7.97
N LEU A 156 2.31 23.66 6.67
CA LEU A 156 3.33 23.14 5.76
C LEU A 156 4.50 24.12 5.57
N GLN A 157 4.24 25.42 5.51
CA GLN A 157 5.30 26.43 5.45
C GLN A 157 6.08 26.55 6.76
N SER A 158 5.39 26.47 7.90
CA SER A 158 6.04 26.43 9.21
C SER A 158 6.97 25.23 9.32
N LEU A 159 6.53 24.06 8.84
CA LEU A 159 7.35 22.87 8.74
C LEU A 159 8.59 23.08 7.86
N HIS A 160 8.40 23.61 6.65
CA HIS A 160 9.48 23.94 5.72
C HIS A 160 10.52 24.88 6.35
N ALA A 161 10.06 25.92 7.04
CA ALA A 161 10.93 26.85 7.73
C ALA A 161 11.68 26.19 8.91
N LYS A 162 11.02 25.28 9.65
CA LYS A 162 11.68 24.48 10.71
C LYS A 162 12.79 23.60 10.12
N TYR A 163 12.61 23.03 8.93
CA TYR A 163 13.67 22.24 8.27
C TYR A 163 14.90 23.06 7.90
N LYS A 164 14.75 24.36 7.63
CA LYS A 164 15.86 25.29 7.37
C LYS A 164 16.63 25.71 8.61
N SER A 165 16.12 25.43 9.82
CA SER A 165 16.85 25.69 11.05
C SER A 165 18.08 24.79 11.18
N LEU A 166 19.17 25.32 11.75
CA LEU A 166 20.45 24.65 11.78
C LEU A 166 20.36 23.29 12.49
N GLY A 167 20.65 22.21 11.76
CA GLY A 167 20.76 20.85 12.31
C GLY A 167 19.44 20.09 12.48
N MET A 168 18.28 20.72 12.31
CA MET A 168 16.98 20.06 12.52
C MET A 168 16.73 18.94 11.49
N LEU A 169 17.01 19.19 10.22
CA LEU A 169 16.82 18.19 9.17
C LEU A 169 17.71 16.95 9.38
N GLU A 170 18.96 17.17 9.79
CA GLU A 170 19.92 16.10 10.09
C GLU A 170 19.48 15.28 11.31
N TYR A 171 19.02 15.95 12.36
CA TYR A 171 18.47 15.31 13.55
C TYR A 171 17.25 14.43 13.23
N LEU A 172 16.28 14.97 12.49
CA LEU A 172 15.08 14.23 12.07
C LEU A 172 15.42 13.05 11.16
N ARG A 173 16.42 13.20 10.29
CA ARG A 173 16.93 12.07 9.49
C ARG A 173 17.47 10.95 10.38
N GLY A 174 18.27 11.29 11.39
CA GLY A 174 18.80 10.29 12.34
C GLY A 174 17.69 9.54 13.10
N ILE A 175 16.61 10.24 13.47
CA ILE A 175 15.42 9.61 14.05
C ILE A 175 14.76 8.65 13.05
N ALA A 176 14.55 9.10 11.81
CA ALA A 176 13.92 8.31 10.77
C ALA A 176 14.73 7.03 10.44
N GLU A 177 16.05 7.13 10.38
CA GLU A 177 16.95 5.98 10.22
C GLU A 177 16.84 4.99 11.37
N THR A 178 16.82 5.50 12.61
CA THR A 178 16.70 4.69 13.82
C THR A 178 15.34 3.99 13.89
N LYS A 179 14.25 4.71 13.60
CA LYS A 179 12.89 4.15 13.54
C LYS A 179 12.82 3.01 12.51
N LEU A 180 13.31 3.25 11.30
CA LEU A 180 13.33 2.24 10.25
C LEU A 180 14.17 1.01 10.63
N LEU A 181 15.31 1.21 11.29
CA LEU A 181 16.14 0.11 11.80
C LEU A 181 15.39 -0.72 12.84
N ILE A 182 14.72 -0.08 13.80
CA ILE A 182 13.92 -0.75 14.83
C ILE A 182 12.80 -1.55 14.18
N MET A 183 12.05 -0.93 13.26
CA MET A 183 10.96 -1.60 12.55
C MET A 183 11.44 -2.84 11.80
N ARG A 184 12.55 -2.74 11.07
CA ARG A 184 13.12 -3.87 10.33
C ARG A 184 13.63 -5.00 11.24
N THR A 185 14.18 -4.65 12.39
CA THR A 185 14.86 -5.62 13.27
C THR A 185 13.89 -6.31 14.22
N PHE A 186 12.95 -5.56 14.79
CA PHE A 186 12.10 -6.01 15.89
C PHE A 186 10.63 -6.14 15.51
N LEU A 187 10.14 -5.37 14.53
CA LEU A 187 8.73 -5.35 14.11
C LEU A 187 8.55 -5.62 12.60
N PRO A 188 9.19 -6.65 12.01
CA PRO A 188 9.16 -6.88 10.56
C PRO A 188 7.76 -7.18 10.02
N LYS A 189 6.85 -7.69 10.87
CA LYS A 189 5.46 -7.96 10.50
C LYS A 189 4.62 -6.69 10.32
N ASP A 190 4.99 -5.63 11.04
CA ASP A 190 4.27 -4.36 11.02
C ASP A 190 4.86 -3.39 9.97
N LEU A 191 6.01 -3.75 9.39
CA LEU A 191 6.76 -2.92 8.45
C LEU A 191 5.94 -2.49 7.23
N GLU A 192 5.17 -3.41 6.63
CA GLU A 192 4.33 -3.09 5.48
C GLU A 192 3.19 -2.14 5.87
N THR A 193 2.58 -2.35 7.02
CA THR A 193 1.46 -1.53 7.50
C THR A 193 1.92 -0.12 7.87
N GLU A 194 3.03 -0.01 8.60
CA GLU A 194 3.60 1.27 9.03
C GLU A 194 4.05 2.12 7.82
N TYR A 195 4.67 1.48 6.84
CA TYR A 195 5.16 2.15 5.62
C TYR A 195 4.27 1.85 4.41
N LYS A 196 2.95 1.76 4.63
CA LYS A 196 1.96 1.43 3.60
C LYS A 196 2.10 2.27 2.32
N PRO A 197 2.29 3.61 2.38
CA PRO A 197 2.48 4.41 1.16
C PRO A 197 3.67 3.96 0.30
N PHE A 198 4.75 3.48 0.92
CA PHE A 198 5.91 2.96 0.20
C PHE A 198 5.64 1.59 -0.43
N TYR A 199 5.05 0.66 0.33
CA TYR A 199 4.81 -0.70 -0.15
C TYR A 199 3.66 -0.79 -1.17
N ASP A 200 2.61 0.02 -1.01
CA ASP A 200 1.48 0.08 -1.94
C ASP A 200 1.90 0.60 -3.33
N ASN A 201 2.87 1.50 -3.38
CA ASN A 201 3.45 2.01 -4.62
C ASN A 201 4.65 1.18 -5.13
N GLY A 202 5.05 0.15 -4.39
CA GLY A 202 6.15 -0.73 -4.74
C GLY A 202 5.84 -1.59 -5.98
N LYS A 203 6.84 -1.72 -6.87
CA LYS A 203 6.75 -2.59 -8.06
C LYS A 203 6.38 -4.03 -7.72
N GLU A 204 6.84 -4.53 -6.58
CA GLU A 204 6.57 -5.89 -6.11
C GLU A 204 5.06 -6.12 -5.94
N LYS A 205 4.41 -5.32 -5.11
CA LYS A 205 2.97 -5.42 -4.85
C LYS A 205 2.15 -5.23 -6.13
N GLN A 206 2.45 -4.19 -6.91
CA GLN A 206 1.76 -3.92 -8.17
C GLN A 206 1.88 -5.07 -9.18
N THR A 207 3.05 -5.70 -9.26
CA THR A 207 3.29 -6.86 -10.14
C THR A 207 2.48 -8.07 -9.68
N LEU A 208 2.45 -8.31 -8.37
CA LEU A 208 1.76 -9.44 -7.80
C LEU A 208 0.24 -9.33 -7.94
N VAL A 209 -0.34 -8.16 -7.64
CA VAL A 209 -1.74 -7.83 -7.91
C VAL A 209 -2.07 -8.08 -9.40
N SER A 210 -1.23 -7.58 -10.31
CA SER A 210 -1.43 -7.74 -11.75
C SER A 210 -1.39 -9.20 -12.20
N LYS A 211 -0.53 -10.04 -11.59
CA LYS A 211 -0.48 -11.48 -11.87
C LYS A 211 -1.74 -12.19 -11.38
N ILE A 212 -2.18 -11.92 -10.15
CA ILE A 212 -3.37 -12.56 -9.56
C ILE A 212 -4.63 -12.20 -10.35
N LEU A 213 -4.78 -10.93 -10.75
CA LEU A 213 -5.92 -10.47 -11.57
C LEU A 213 -5.98 -11.18 -12.93
N LYS A 214 -4.83 -11.38 -13.58
CA LYS A 214 -4.77 -12.07 -14.87
C LYS A 214 -5.18 -13.54 -14.80
N ILE A 215 -5.03 -14.16 -13.63
CA ILE A 215 -5.15 -15.61 -13.49
C ILE A 215 -6.46 -16.03 -12.80
N SER A 216 -6.86 -15.33 -11.74
CA SER A 216 -8.01 -15.78 -10.93
C SER A 216 -9.35 -15.23 -11.40
N GLY A 217 -9.42 -14.00 -11.93
CA GLY A 217 -10.69 -13.33 -12.27
C GLY A 217 -11.71 -13.19 -11.11
N ILE A 218 -11.38 -13.66 -9.90
CA ILE A 218 -12.24 -13.76 -8.73
C ILE A 218 -12.13 -12.51 -7.85
N TYR A 219 -10.94 -11.93 -7.78
CA TYR A 219 -10.66 -10.76 -6.95
C TYR A 219 -10.74 -9.47 -7.74
N SER A 220 -11.27 -8.41 -7.12
CA SER A 220 -11.16 -7.05 -7.67
C SER A 220 -9.76 -6.48 -7.43
N LYS A 221 -9.39 -5.47 -8.22
CA LYS A 221 -8.10 -4.79 -8.07
C LYS A 221 -7.97 -4.14 -6.68
N GLN A 222 -9.05 -3.55 -6.17
CA GLN A 222 -9.03 -2.84 -4.90
C GLN A 222 -8.79 -3.81 -3.72
N GLU A 223 -9.52 -4.93 -3.69
CA GLU A 223 -9.34 -5.96 -2.64
C GLU A 223 -7.90 -6.44 -2.56
N LEU A 224 -7.26 -6.69 -3.71
CA LEU A 224 -5.87 -7.12 -3.75
C LEU A 224 -4.88 -6.01 -3.35
N PHE A 225 -5.22 -4.74 -3.58
CA PHE A 225 -4.35 -3.63 -3.17
C PHE A 225 -4.35 -3.44 -1.65
N ASP A 226 -5.45 -3.76 -0.99
CA ASP A 226 -5.58 -3.59 0.46
C ASP A 226 -4.90 -4.71 1.27
N MET A 227 -4.69 -5.88 0.66
CA MET A 227 -3.98 -7.02 1.27
C MET A 227 -2.47 -6.79 1.41
N GLN A 228 -1.84 -7.50 2.35
CA GLN A 228 -0.38 -7.48 2.51
C GLN A 228 0.31 -8.28 1.39
N ILE A 229 1.57 -7.94 1.06
CA ILE A 229 2.38 -8.63 0.04
C ILE A 229 2.47 -10.13 0.36
N MET A 230 2.63 -10.49 1.63
CA MET A 230 2.72 -11.90 2.06
C MET A 230 1.41 -12.66 1.78
N GLU A 231 0.26 -12.04 2.03
CA GLU A 231 -1.05 -12.64 1.75
C GLU A 231 -1.26 -12.82 0.24
N LEU A 232 -0.91 -11.79 -0.54
CA LEU A 232 -0.94 -11.85 -2.00
C LEU A 232 -0.03 -12.97 -2.55
N GLN A 233 1.15 -13.17 -1.94
CA GLN A 233 2.05 -14.25 -2.34
C GLN A 233 1.43 -15.63 -2.04
N GLY A 234 0.76 -15.76 -0.89
CA GLY A 234 -0.02 -16.95 -0.53
C GLY A 234 -1.09 -17.25 -1.58
N ILE A 235 -1.95 -16.28 -1.89
CA ILE A 235 -3.00 -16.40 -2.90
C ILE A 235 -2.42 -16.78 -4.27
N TYR A 236 -1.35 -16.10 -4.70
CA TYR A 236 -0.70 -16.41 -5.98
C TYR A 236 -0.18 -17.85 -6.03
N ASN A 237 0.45 -18.33 -4.96
CA ASN A 237 0.98 -19.68 -4.90
C ASN A 237 -0.13 -20.74 -4.92
N GLU A 238 -1.22 -20.52 -4.18
CA GLU A 238 -2.39 -21.40 -4.19
C GLU A 238 -3.02 -21.51 -5.58
N ILE A 239 -3.21 -20.37 -6.27
CA ILE A 239 -3.73 -20.36 -7.64
C ILE A 239 -2.80 -21.13 -8.58
N MET A 240 -1.48 -20.92 -8.48
CA MET A 240 -0.51 -21.59 -9.34
C MET A 240 -0.44 -23.11 -9.07
N GLU A 241 -0.61 -23.53 -7.82
CA GLU A 241 -0.70 -24.94 -7.46
C GLU A 241 -1.95 -25.58 -8.05
N GLN A 242 -3.10 -24.92 -7.95
CA GLN A 242 -4.35 -25.39 -8.58
C GLN A 242 -4.22 -25.51 -10.10
N ILE A 243 -3.58 -24.55 -10.76
CA ILE A 243 -3.34 -24.60 -12.21
C ILE A 243 -2.42 -25.75 -12.57
N SER A 244 -1.31 -25.92 -11.86
CA SER A 244 -0.37 -27.02 -12.08
C SER A 244 -1.04 -28.38 -11.90
N GLN A 245 -1.87 -28.52 -10.87
CA GLN A 245 -2.62 -29.74 -10.62
C GLN A 245 -3.62 -30.03 -11.74
N LYS A 246 -4.37 -29.01 -12.17
CA LYS A 246 -5.33 -29.14 -13.29
C LYS A 246 -4.63 -29.46 -14.61
N GLU A 247 -3.46 -28.89 -14.88
CA GLU A 247 -2.67 -29.23 -16.08
C GLU A 247 -2.18 -30.68 -16.05
N ARG A 248 -1.75 -31.19 -14.89
CA ARG A 248 -1.36 -32.61 -14.73
C ARG A 248 -2.56 -33.52 -14.94
N GLU A 249 -3.70 -33.20 -14.34
CA GLU A 249 -4.94 -33.96 -14.52
C GLU A 249 -5.40 -33.97 -15.98
N ASN A 250 -5.39 -32.81 -16.66
CA ASN A 250 -5.70 -32.71 -18.09
C ASN A 250 -4.75 -33.53 -18.98
N LYS A 251 -3.46 -33.61 -18.64
CA LYS A 251 -2.49 -34.46 -19.35
C LYS A 251 -2.82 -35.94 -19.17
N LEU A 252 -3.20 -36.36 -17.97
CA LEU A 252 -3.62 -37.73 -17.70
C LEU A 252 -4.93 -38.07 -18.44
N ILE A 253 -5.92 -37.17 -18.43
CA ILE A 253 -7.16 -37.32 -19.21
C ILE A 253 -6.84 -37.55 -20.69
N ARG A 254 -5.98 -36.72 -21.29
CA ARG A 254 -5.56 -36.87 -22.70
C ARG A 254 -4.85 -38.19 -22.95
N LYS A 255 -3.93 -38.60 -22.06
CA LYS A 255 -3.24 -39.91 -22.14
C LYS A 255 -4.25 -41.06 -22.21
N TYR A 256 -5.27 -41.07 -21.34
CA TYR A 256 -6.27 -42.14 -21.36
C TYR A 256 -7.20 -42.07 -22.57
N ILE A 257 -7.55 -40.87 -23.04
CA ILE A 257 -8.28 -40.71 -24.30
C ILE A 257 -7.48 -41.32 -25.46
N GLU A 258 -6.19 -41.00 -25.60
CA GLU A 258 -5.34 -41.56 -26.66
C GLU A 258 -5.24 -43.10 -26.58
N ILE A 259 -5.01 -43.65 -25.38
CA ILE A 259 -4.95 -45.11 -25.16
C ILE A 259 -6.25 -45.79 -25.61
N PHE A 260 -7.41 -45.21 -25.27
CA PHE A 260 -8.70 -45.79 -25.61
C PHE A 260 -9.11 -45.52 -27.07
N GLU A 261 -8.69 -44.42 -27.69
CA GLU A 261 -8.87 -44.21 -29.15
C GLU A 261 -8.10 -45.27 -29.95
N ASP A 262 -6.92 -45.67 -29.49
CA ASP A 262 -6.12 -46.77 -30.06
C ASP A 262 -6.60 -48.17 -29.63
N SER A 263 -7.81 -48.28 -29.07
CA SER A 263 -8.34 -49.54 -28.51
C SER A 263 -8.48 -50.69 -29.51
N ALA A 264 -8.38 -50.43 -30.81
CA ALA A 264 -8.35 -51.46 -31.86
C ALA A 264 -7.06 -52.33 -31.81
N GLY A 265 -5.99 -51.85 -31.17
CA GLY A 265 -4.70 -52.53 -31.08
C GLY A 265 -4.41 -53.22 -29.75
N ILE A 266 -5.27 -53.08 -28.74
CA ILE A 266 -5.05 -53.60 -27.37
C ILE A 266 -5.96 -54.77 -27.04
N THR A 267 -5.45 -55.69 -26.22
CA THR A 267 -6.19 -56.85 -25.72
C THR A 267 -7.22 -56.47 -24.65
N GLU A 268 -8.18 -57.37 -24.38
CA GLU A 268 -9.21 -57.14 -23.36
C GLU A 268 -8.62 -56.97 -21.94
N ASP A 269 -7.56 -57.71 -21.63
CA ASP A 269 -6.91 -57.65 -20.33
C ASP A 269 -6.11 -56.35 -20.16
N GLU A 270 -5.43 -55.88 -21.22
CA GLU A 270 -4.79 -54.57 -21.24
C GLU A 270 -5.81 -53.44 -21.09
N PHE A 271 -6.97 -53.54 -21.76
CA PHE A 271 -8.04 -52.56 -21.62
C PHE A 271 -8.55 -52.46 -20.17
N LYS A 272 -8.77 -53.60 -19.51
CA LYS A 272 -9.15 -53.64 -18.09
C LYS A 272 -8.06 -53.07 -17.19
N ALA A 273 -6.79 -53.39 -17.46
CA ALA A 273 -5.66 -52.83 -16.72
C ALA A 273 -5.63 -51.30 -16.82
N TYR A 274 -5.81 -50.74 -18.02
CA TYR A 274 -5.88 -49.28 -18.21
C TYR A 274 -7.09 -48.64 -17.52
N CYS A 275 -8.25 -49.31 -17.47
CA CYS A 275 -9.39 -48.83 -16.70
C CYS A 275 -9.10 -48.79 -15.19
N HIS A 276 -8.40 -49.80 -14.66
CA HIS A 276 -7.98 -49.82 -13.26
C HIS A 276 -6.92 -48.76 -12.97
N GLU A 277 -5.91 -48.62 -13.82
CA GLU A 277 -4.88 -47.57 -13.73
C GLU A 277 -5.53 -46.18 -13.77
N MET A 278 -6.53 -45.97 -14.64
CA MET A 278 -7.29 -44.73 -14.71
C MET A 278 -8.04 -44.44 -13.41
N ARG A 279 -8.65 -45.46 -12.78
CA ARG A 279 -9.37 -45.30 -11.51
C ARG A 279 -8.46 -44.96 -10.34
N GLU A 280 -7.20 -45.39 -10.38
CA GLU A 280 -6.21 -45.09 -9.35
C GLU A 280 -5.55 -43.71 -9.54
N ASN A 281 -5.42 -43.25 -10.78
CA ASN A 281 -4.67 -42.03 -11.11
C ASN A 281 -5.54 -40.79 -11.39
N LEU A 282 -6.84 -40.94 -11.62
CA LEU A 282 -7.77 -39.83 -11.88
C LEU A 282 -8.86 -39.68 -10.81
N SER A 283 -9.34 -38.45 -10.63
CA SER A 283 -10.53 -38.16 -9.83
C SER A 283 -11.81 -38.68 -10.53
N ALA A 284 -12.90 -38.83 -9.76
CA ALA A 284 -14.19 -39.26 -10.31
C ALA A 284 -14.73 -38.30 -11.39
N GLU A 285 -14.48 -37.00 -11.24
CA GLU A 285 -14.85 -35.99 -12.25
C GLU A 285 -14.04 -36.15 -13.53
N ALA A 286 -12.72 -36.32 -13.43
CA ALA A 286 -11.85 -36.56 -14.59
C ALA A 286 -12.18 -37.87 -15.33
N ILE A 287 -12.54 -38.93 -14.60
CA ILE A 287 -13.03 -40.19 -15.21
C ILE A 287 -14.34 -39.94 -15.98
N SER A 288 -15.26 -39.16 -15.41
CA SER A 288 -16.50 -38.78 -16.08
C SER A 288 -16.23 -37.98 -17.36
N GLU A 289 -15.21 -37.11 -17.37
CA GLU A 289 -14.79 -36.38 -18.57
C GLU A 289 -14.28 -37.31 -19.68
N VAL A 290 -13.43 -38.30 -19.34
CA VAL A 290 -12.97 -39.32 -20.28
C VAL A 290 -14.15 -40.12 -20.85
N ILE A 291 -15.06 -40.60 -19.99
CA ILE A 291 -16.26 -41.34 -20.44
C ILE A 291 -17.16 -40.43 -21.30
N GLY A 292 -17.32 -39.17 -20.92
CA GLY A 292 -18.11 -38.17 -21.64
C GLY A 292 -17.59 -37.93 -23.06
N HIS A 293 -16.28 -37.84 -23.23
CA HIS A 293 -15.64 -37.73 -24.55
C HIS A 293 -16.06 -38.90 -25.46
N PHE A 294 -15.92 -40.14 -25.00
CA PHE A 294 -16.32 -41.31 -25.79
C PHE A 294 -17.83 -41.47 -25.94
N THR A 295 -18.63 -40.98 -24.99
CA THR A 295 -20.10 -41.01 -25.13
C THR A 295 -20.56 -40.18 -26.32
N THR A 296 -19.82 -39.15 -26.75
CA THR A 296 -20.16 -38.36 -27.94
C THR A 296 -19.54 -38.90 -29.24
N ARG A 297 -18.39 -39.58 -29.17
CA ARG A 297 -17.61 -39.99 -30.37
C ARG A 297 -17.64 -41.48 -30.66
N ASN A 298 -17.68 -42.32 -29.62
CA ASN A 298 -17.64 -43.78 -29.73
C ASN A 298 -18.32 -44.45 -28.52
N HIS A 299 -19.64 -44.66 -28.65
CA HIS A 299 -20.47 -45.28 -27.60
C HIS A 299 -19.99 -46.69 -27.20
N PHE A 300 -19.31 -47.42 -28.09
CA PHE A 300 -18.80 -48.75 -27.77
C PHE A 300 -17.73 -48.69 -26.69
N ILE A 301 -16.76 -47.78 -26.81
CA ILE A 301 -15.70 -47.57 -25.82
C ILE A 301 -16.30 -47.10 -24.49
N SER A 302 -17.20 -46.11 -24.52
CA SER A 302 -17.88 -45.63 -23.31
C SER A 302 -18.62 -46.76 -22.57
N ASN A 303 -19.39 -47.59 -23.28
CA ASN A 303 -20.06 -48.75 -22.69
C ASN A 303 -19.06 -49.77 -22.14
N LYS A 304 -17.95 -50.01 -22.83
CA LYS A 304 -16.91 -50.95 -22.38
C LYS A 304 -16.26 -50.49 -21.07
N ILE A 305 -15.91 -49.20 -20.96
CA ILE A 305 -15.40 -48.59 -19.72
C ILE A 305 -16.43 -48.71 -18.59
N ASN A 306 -17.69 -48.35 -18.85
CA ASN A 306 -18.77 -48.45 -17.87
C ASN A 306 -19.02 -49.89 -17.39
N ASN A 307 -18.88 -50.88 -18.26
CA ASN A 307 -19.02 -52.29 -17.92
C ASN A 307 -17.89 -52.79 -17.02
N VAL A 308 -16.64 -52.34 -17.26
CA VAL A 308 -15.50 -52.61 -16.37
C VAL A 308 -15.73 -51.98 -14.98
N PHE A 309 -16.24 -50.74 -14.93
CA PHE A 309 -16.51 -50.07 -13.65
C PHE A 309 -17.74 -50.56 -12.90
N SER A 310 -18.76 -51.06 -13.60
CA SER A 310 -19.98 -51.63 -12.99
C SER A 310 -19.87 -53.12 -12.68
N GLY A 311 -18.76 -53.77 -13.05
CA GLY A 311 -18.54 -55.20 -12.83
C GLY A 311 -19.43 -56.11 -13.68
N LYS A 312 -20.05 -55.59 -14.76
CA LYS A 312 -20.90 -56.36 -15.67
C LYS A 312 -20.08 -56.85 -16.85
N ASN A 313 -19.86 -58.16 -16.94
CA ASN A 313 -19.24 -58.78 -18.10
C ASN A 313 -20.15 -58.66 -19.33
N VAL A 314 -19.63 -58.09 -20.42
CA VAL A 314 -20.34 -57.91 -21.72
C VAL A 314 -20.53 -59.24 -22.46
N ASN A 315 -19.88 -60.32 -22.02
CA ASN A 315 -19.87 -61.60 -22.73
C ASN A 315 -20.78 -62.66 -22.11
N GLN A 316 -22.05 -62.34 -21.85
CA GLN A 316 -23.08 -63.37 -21.74
C GLN A 316 -24.05 -63.21 -22.92
N ALA A 317 -23.81 -63.99 -23.96
CA ALA A 317 -24.77 -64.23 -25.02
C ALA A 317 -26.07 -64.81 -24.41
N PRO A 318 -27.26 -64.47 -24.95
CA PRO A 318 -28.49 -65.09 -24.49
C PRO A 318 -28.45 -66.57 -24.86
N GLU A 319 -28.44 -67.45 -23.84
CA GLU A 319 -28.70 -68.87 -24.04
C GLU A 319 -30.09 -69.01 -24.66
N ALA A 320 -30.12 -69.66 -25.82
CA ALA A 320 -31.35 -70.04 -26.50
C ALA A 320 -32.17 -70.95 -25.59
N LEU A 321 -33.43 -70.57 -25.36
CA LEU A 321 -34.42 -71.40 -24.72
C LEU A 321 -34.90 -72.45 -25.73
N ASP A 322 -34.66 -73.73 -25.41
CA ASP A 322 -35.42 -74.87 -25.93
C ASP A 322 -36.81 -74.95 -25.26
#